data_AF-A0A814SWB5-F1
#
_entry.id   AF-A0A814SWB5-F1
#
_cell.length_a   1.000
_cell.length_b   1.000
_cell.length_c   1.000
_cell.angle_alpha   90.00
_cell.angle_beta   90.00
_cell.angle_gamma   90.00
#
_symmetry.space_group_name_H-M   'P 1'
#
loop_
_entity.id
_entity.type
_entity.pdbx_description
1 polymer ?
#
loop_
_entity_poly.entity_id
_entity_poly.type
_entity_poly.pdbx_seq_one_letter_code
_entity_poly.pdbx_strand_id
1 'polypeptide(L)'
;MPLSLKDGFVPCENRQTFTIEHNDINFKKVNISNAEEDTNNDLPVDPNVWTITQVGKFIRHLTNDMVAQVFLANDIDGKAFLLLTKDDLLYDMKIKFDPAKNILNEITNLRKRIQTFF
;
A
#
# COMPACT_ATOMS: atom_id res chain seq x y z
N MET A 1 25.92 -30.47 46.16
CA MET A 1 24.51 -30.08 46.08
C MET A 1 24.34 -29.16 44.87
N PRO A 2 23.69 -29.59 43.77
CA PRO A 2 23.36 -28.69 42.67
C PRO A 2 21.96 -28.08 42.88
N LEU A 3 21.88 -26.75 42.76
CA LEU A 3 20.60 -26.01 42.71
C LEU A 3 20.03 -26.15 41.30
N SER A 4 18.91 -26.87 41.17
CA SER A 4 18.17 -26.96 39.91
C SER A 4 17.63 -25.59 39.51
N LEU A 5 17.97 -25.18 38.28
CA LEU A 5 17.40 -24.05 37.56
C LEU A 5 15.90 -24.28 37.42
N LYS A 6 15.08 -23.42 38.02
CA LYS A 6 13.63 -23.46 37.85
C LYS A 6 13.33 -22.65 36.60
N ASP A 7 13.11 -23.33 35.48
CA ASP A 7 12.59 -22.73 34.27
C ASP A 7 11.17 -22.21 34.56
N GLY A 8 11.09 -20.93 34.93
CA GLY A 8 9.84 -20.19 35.03
C GLY A 8 9.35 -19.86 33.64
N PHE A 9 8.69 -20.82 32.99
CA PHE A 9 7.86 -20.52 31.82
C PHE A 9 6.66 -19.71 32.31
N VAL A 10 6.68 -18.40 32.10
CA VAL A 10 5.51 -17.54 32.25
C VAL A 10 4.71 -17.68 30.95
N PRO A 11 3.51 -18.29 30.96
CA PRO A 11 2.65 -18.25 29.78
C PRO A 11 2.18 -16.80 29.62
N CYS A 12 2.45 -16.17 28.48
CA CYS A 12 1.77 -14.94 28.09
C CYS A 12 0.30 -15.28 27.80
N GLU A 13 -0.50 -15.45 28.84
CA GLU A 13 -1.94 -15.62 28.74
C GLU A 13 -2.55 -14.23 28.53
N ASN A 14 -2.60 -13.82 27.26
CA ASN A 14 -3.57 -12.89 26.69
C ASN A 14 -3.41 -12.91 25.16
N ARG A 15 -3.56 -14.11 24.57
CA ARG A 15 -3.86 -14.23 23.14
C ARG A 15 -5.37 -14.10 23.01
N GLN A 16 -5.85 -12.90 22.67
CA GLN A 16 -7.19 -12.77 22.09
C GLN A 16 -7.17 -13.57 20.77
N THR A 17 -7.65 -14.81 20.84
CA THR A 17 -8.00 -15.58 19.66
C THR A 17 -9.19 -14.89 19.03
N PHE A 18 -8.94 -14.03 18.03
CA PHE A 18 -9.99 -13.62 17.12
C PHE A 18 -10.32 -14.82 16.24
N THR A 19 -11.39 -15.52 16.60
CA THR A 19 -12.08 -16.42 15.67
C THR A 19 -12.56 -15.56 14.51
N ILE A 20 -11.95 -15.72 13.34
CA ILE A 20 -12.49 -15.12 12.11
C ILE A 20 -13.66 -15.99 11.70
N GLU A 21 -14.83 -15.61 12.20
CA GLU A 21 -16.11 -16.11 11.71
C GLU A 21 -16.28 -15.53 10.31
N HIS A 22 -16.32 -16.43 9.32
CA HIS A 22 -16.63 -16.08 7.93
C HIS A 22 -18.01 -15.43 7.90
N ASN A 23 -18.04 -14.11 7.75
CA ASN A 23 -19.25 -13.38 7.39
C ASN A 23 -18.88 -12.34 6.33
N ASP A 24 -19.47 -12.52 5.15
CA ASP A 24 -19.25 -11.69 3.97
C ASP A 24 -19.58 -10.23 4.25
N ILE A 25 -18.56 -9.42 4.56
CA ILE A 25 -18.72 -7.97 4.53
C ILE A 25 -18.59 -7.54 3.08
N ASN A 26 -19.73 -7.60 2.40
CA ASN A 26 -20.00 -6.86 1.19
C ASN A 26 -19.87 -5.37 1.52
N PHE A 27 -18.65 -4.85 1.50
CA PHE A 27 -18.39 -3.42 1.54
C PHE A 27 -18.88 -2.80 0.23
N LYS A 28 -20.20 -2.64 0.17
CA LYS A 28 -20.84 -1.67 -0.71
C LYS A 28 -20.25 -0.31 -0.36
N LYS A 29 -19.42 0.18 -1.28
CA LYS A 29 -19.24 1.58 -1.67
C LYS A 29 -20.16 2.54 -0.89
N VAL A 30 -19.67 3.04 0.23
CA VAL A 30 -20.28 4.18 0.93
C VAL A 30 -19.95 5.42 0.12
N ASN A 31 -21.00 6.18 -0.22
CA ASN A 31 -20.95 7.35 -1.08
C ASN A 31 -21.40 8.59 -0.29
N ILE A 32 -20.76 9.74 -0.55
CA ILE A 32 -21.22 11.15 -0.37
C ILE A 32 -20.87 11.77 1.02
N SER A 33 -20.21 12.94 1.13
CA SER A 33 -20.48 14.24 0.45
C SER A 33 -19.27 15.15 0.14
N ASN A 34 -19.20 15.54 -1.14
CA ASN A 34 -18.86 16.83 -1.81
C ASN A 34 -17.47 17.52 -1.73
N ALA A 35 -17.04 17.93 -2.94
CA ALA A 35 -15.88 18.72 -3.39
C ALA A 35 -14.54 17.94 -3.37
N GLU A 36 -13.93 17.51 -4.47
CA GLU A 36 -13.89 17.98 -5.86
C GLU A 36 -13.77 16.77 -6.80
N GLU A 37 -14.61 16.69 -7.84
CA GLU A 37 -14.32 15.87 -9.01
C GLU A 37 -13.22 16.57 -9.83
N ASP A 38 -11.96 16.41 -9.43
CA ASP A 38 -10.82 16.91 -10.21
C ASP A 38 -9.97 15.76 -10.75
N THR A 39 -10.42 15.31 -11.92
CA THR A 39 -9.61 14.82 -13.03
C THR A 39 -8.60 13.71 -12.73
N ASN A 40 -9.07 12.47 -12.89
CA ASN A 40 -8.24 11.36 -13.38
C ASN A 40 -7.71 11.60 -14.82
N ASN A 41 -7.88 12.80 -15.38
CA ASN A 41 -7.56 13.16 -16.78
C ASN A 41 -6.18 13.83 -16.96
N ASP A 42 -5.45 14.17 -15.88
CA ASP A 42 -4.17 14.91 -16.00
C ASP A 42 -2.91 14.03 -15.90
N LEU A 43 -3.07 12.72 -15.76
CA LEU A 43 -1.92 11.81 -15.74
C LEU A 43 -1.60 11.37 -17.18
N PRO A 44 -0.35 11.50 -17.65
CA PRO A 44 0.08 10.95 -18.91
C PRO A 44 -0.28 9.46 -19.02
N VAL A 45 -0.63 9.01 -20.23
CA VAL A 45 -1.00 7.61 -20.48
C VAL A 45 0.15 6.66 -20.14
N ASP A 46 1.38 7.04 -20.48
CA ASP A 46 2.59 6.31 -20.14
C ASP A 46 3.06 6.70 -18.72
N PRO A 47 3.04 5.78 -17.74
CA PRO A 47 3.51 6.06 -16.39
C PRO A 47 5.03 6.27 -16.31
N ASN A 48 5.81 5.88 -17.31
CA ASN A 48 7.26 6.13 -17.32
C ASN A 48 7.62 7.62 -17.38
N VAL A 49 6.68 8.48 -17.80
CA VAL A 49 6.89 9.94 -17.86
C VAL A 49 6.26 10.67 -16.67
N TRP A 50 5.70 9.95 -15.69
CA TRP A 50 5.15 10.60 -14.50
C TRP A 50 6.26 11.25 -13.68
N THR A 51 6.04 12.51 -13.34
CA THR A 51 6.84 13.26 -12.37
C THR A 51 6.56 12.79 -10.94
N ILE A 52 7.43 13.15 -10.00
CA ILE A 52 7.25 12.88 -8.56
C ILE A 52 5.89 13.39 -8.07
N THR A 53 5.50 14.60 -8.47
CA THR A 53 4.19 15.19 -8.13
C THR A 53 3.02 14.39 -8.69
N GLN A 54 3.14 13.85 -9.90
CA GLN A 54 2.12 13.02 -10.53
C GLN A 54 1.97 11.66 -9.84
N VAL A 55 3.08 11.03 -9.43
CA VAL A 55 3.04 9.81 -8.59
C VAL A 55 2.37 10.11 -7.26
N GLY A 56 2.72 11.20 -6.59
CA GLY A 56 2.06 11.64 -5.36
C GLY A 56 0.56 11.87 -5.53
N LYS A 57 0.14 12.57 -6.60
CA LYS A 57 -1.28 12.76 -6.93
C LYS A 57 -1.96 11.41 -7.11
N PHE A 58 -1.39 10.48 -7.88
CA PHE A 58 -1.95 9.16 -8.11
C PHE A 58 -2.13 8.37 -6.80
N ILE A 59 -1.11 8.33 -5.95
CA ILE A 59 -1.14 7.59 -4.68
C ILE A 59 -2.16 8.21 -3.71
N ARG A 60 -2.28 9.53 -3.67
CA ARG A 60 -3.25 10.21 -2.82
C ARG A 60 -4.68 9.80 -3.16
N HIS A 61 -5.00 9.67 -4.44
CA HIS A 61 -6.31 9.19 -4.91
C HIS A 61 -6.50 7.69 -4.67
N LEU A 62 -5.45 6.89 -4.84
CA LEU A 62 -5.49 5.44 -4.66
C LEU A 62 -5.62 5.04 -3.19
N THR A 63 -5.00 5.80 -2.29
CA THR A 63 -4.88 5.49 -0.87
C THR A 63 -5.31 6.67 0.00
N ASN A 64 -4.37 7.49 0.45
CA ASN A 64 -4.59 8.70 1.24
C ASN A 64 -3.37 9.63 1.16
N ASP A 65 -3.50 10.83 1.72
CA ASP A 65 -2.44 11.85 1.68
C ASP A 65 -1.16 11.42 2.41
N MET A 66 -1.27 10.74 3.56
CA MET A 66 -0.10 10.32 4.34
C MET A 66 0.81 9.39 3.53
N VAL A 67 0.22 8.43 2.82
CA VAL A 67 0.99 7.53 1.97
C VAL A 67 1.60 8.29 0.79
N ALA A 68 0.86 9.22 0.17
CA ALA A 68 1.40 10.05 -0.90
C ALA A 68 2.62 10.88 -0.46
N GLN A 69 2.62 11.44 0.75
CA GLN A 69 3.79 12.15 1.28
C GLN A 69 5.03 11.27 1.38
N VAL A 70 4.88 9.96 1.63
CA VAL A 70 6.02 9.02 1.63
C VAL A 70 6.62 8.92 0.23
N PHE A 71 5.81 8.84 -0.83
CA PHE A 71 6.33 8.80 -2.20
C PHE A 71 7.00 10.11 -2.61
N LEU A 72 6.42 11.25 -2.22
CA LEU A 72 7.01 12.56 -2.47
C LEU A 72 8.35 12.75 -1.74
N ALA A 73 8.42 12.36 -0.46
CA ALA A 73 9.63 12.51 0.36
C ALA A 73 10.78 11.57 -0.05
N ASN A 74 10.47 10.49 -0.76
CA ASN A 74 11.46 9.57 -1.33
C ASN A 74 11.77 9.86 -2.81
N ASP A 75 11.29 11.00 -3.34
CA ASP A 75 11.49 11.42 -4.73
C ASP A 75 11.12 10.33 -5.77
N ILE A 76 10.03 9.60 -5.51
CA ILE A 76 9.61 8.51 -6.39
C ILE A 76 8.92 9.07 -7.63
N ASP A 77 9.62 9.02 -8.77
CA ASP A 77 9.07 9.31 -10.09
C ASP A 77 8.39 8.08 -10.72
N GLY A 78 7.80 8.25 -11.91
CA GLY A 78 7.06 7.19 -12.60
C GLY A 78 7.88 5.94 -12.91
N LYS A 79 9.16 6.10 -13.24
CA LYS A 79 10.05 4.98 -13.54
C LYS A 79 10.38 4.20 -12.27
N ALA A 80 10.77 4.90 -11.21
CA ALA A 80 11.01 4.29 -9.90
C ALA A 80 9.75 3.62 -9.38
N PHE A 81 8.60 4.27 -9.49
CA PHE A 81 7.30 3.74 -9.09
C PHE A 81 6.99 2.39 -9.75
N LEU A 82 7.21 2.30 -11.06
CA LEU A 82 7.05 1.08 -11.83
C LEU A 82 8.09 0.01 -11.52
N LEU A 83 9.12 0.27 -10.72
CA LEU A 83 10.12 -0.72 -10.30
C LEU A 83 9.91 -1.20 -8.86
N LEU A 84 9.08 -0.50 -8.08
CA LEU A 84 8.83 -0.85 -6.69
C LEU A 84 8.35 -2.30 -6.54
N THR A 85 8.92 -2.94 -5.53
CA THR A 85 8.59 -4.29 -5.09
C THR A 85 7.75 -4.26 -3.83
N LYS A 86 7.29 -5.44 -3.41
CA LYS A 86 6.57 -5.59 -2.14
C LYS A 86 7.44 -5.22 -0.95
N ASP A 87 8.72 -5.57 -1.01
CA ASP A 87 9.64 -5.37 0.09
C ASP A 87 10.00 -3.88 0.24
N ASP A 88 10.18 -3.17 -0.88
CA ASP A 88 10.42 -1.72 -0.89
C ASP A 88 9.27 -0.96 -0.18
N LEU A 89 8.02 -1.33 -0.48
CA LEU A 89 6.86 -0.70 0.14
C LEU A 89 6.75 -1.00 1.65
N LEU A 90 6.94 -2.26 2.04
CA LEU A 90 6.72 -2.70 3.42
C LEU A 90 7.86 -2.30 4.35
N TYR A 91 9.11 -2.45 3.91
CA TYR A 91 10.28 -2.37 4.78
C TYR A 91 11.02 -1.05 4.61
N ASP A 92 11.25 -0.60 3.37
CA ASP A 92 12.00 0.63 3.12
C ASP A 92 11.11 1.86 3.31
N MET A 93 9.92 1.85 2.71
CA MET A 93 8.94 2.95 2.79
C MET A 93 8.02 2.85 4.02
N LYS A 94 8.08 1.72 4.76
CA LYS A 94 7.30 1.47 5.99
C LYS A 94 5.77 1.61 5.80
N ILE A 95 5.29 1.31 4.60
CA ILE A 95 3.87 1.33 4.28
C ILE A 95 3.23 0.05 4.83
N LYS A 96 2.04 0.18 5.45
CA LYS A 96 1.30 -0.98 5.96
C LYS A 96 0.92 -1.94 4.83
N PHE A 97 0.70 -3.20 5.19
CA PHE A 97 0.38 -4.25 4.23
C PHE A 97 -0.83 -3.94 3.32
N ASP A 98 -1.93 -3.44 3.87
CA ASP A 98 -3.14 -3.18 3.07
C ASP A 98 -2.91 -2.10 1.99
N PRO A 99 -2.41 -0.88 2.31
CA PRO A 99 -2.04 0.08 1.28
C PRO A 99 -0.98 -0.45 0.31
N ALA A 100 0.05 -1.15 0.80
CA ALA A 100 1.11 -1.70 -0.06
C ALA A 100 0.55 -2.70 -1.09
N LYS A 101 -0.38 -3.56 -0.67
CA LYS A 101 -1.07 -4.51 -1.56
C LYS A 101 -1.84 -3.79 -2.67
N ASN A 102 -2.58 -2.73 -2.33
CA ASN A 102 -3.35 -1.96 -3.33
C ASN A 102 -2.42 -1.27 -4.33
N ILE A 103 -1.31 -0.71 -3.85
CA ILE A 103 -0.29 -0.07 -4.70
C ILE A 103 0.36 -1.09 -5.65
N LEU A 104 0.72 -2.29 -5.16
CA LEU A 104 1.29 -3.35 -6.00
C LEU A 104 0.34 -3.83 -7.09
N ASN A 105 -0.95 -3.92 -6.78
CA ASN A 105 -1.97 -4.26 -7.76
C ASN A 105 -1.98 -3.24 -8.90
N GLU A 106 -1.97 -1.94 -8.55
CA GLU A 106 -1.97 -0.88 -9.55
C GLU A 106 -0.66 -0.80 -10.34
N ILE A 107 0.51 -0.97 -9.71
CA ILE A 107 1.79 -1.07 -10.42
C ILE A 107 1.73 -2.21 -11.45
N THR A 108 1.16 -3.36 -11.07
CA THR A 108 1.00 -4.50 -11.98
C THR A 108 0.09 -4.17 -13.16
N ASN A 109 -1.02 -3.47 -12.93
CA ASN A 109 -1.93 -3.03 -13.99
C ASN A 109 -1.28 -2.03 -14.95
N LEU A 110 -0.54 -1.06 -14.40
CA LEU A 110 0.20 -0.05 -15.16
C LEU A 110 1.28 -0.70 -16.04
N ARG A 111 2.06 -1.64 -15.49
CA ARG A 111 3.05 -2.44 -16.23
C ARG A 111 2.41 -3.20 -17.38
N LYS A 112 1.28 -3.88 -17.15
CA LYS A 112 0.54 -4.60 -18.20
C LYS A 112 0.11 -3.66 -19.33
N ARG A 113 -0.38 -2.46 -19.00
CA ARG A 113 -0.83 -1.46 -19.99
C ARG A 113 0.29 -0.98 -20.92
N ILE A 114 1.52 -0.86 -20.41
CA ILE A 114 2.67 -0.42 -21.21
C ILE A 114 3.42 -1.56 -21.90
N GLN A 115 3.26 -2.81 -21.45
CA GLN A 115 3.93 -3.99 -22.02
C GLN A 115 3.15 -4.64 -23.18
N THR A 116 1.92 -4.21 -23.50
CA THR A 116 1.03 -4.84 -24.49
C THR A 116 1.35 -4.62 -25.97
N PHE A 117 2.61 -4.40 -26.38
CA PHE A 117 2.98 -4.24 -27.80
C PHE A 117 4.25 -4.99 -28.23
N PHE A 118 4.27 -6.32 -28.03
CA PHE A 118 5.19 -7.21 -28.76
C PHE A 118 4.46 -8.46 -29.23
#